data_AF-A0A1M7MRN5-F1
#
_entry.id   AF-A0A1M7MRN5-F1
#
_cell.length_a   1.000
_cell.length_b   1.000
_cell.length_c   1.000
_cell.angle_alpha   90.00
_cell.angle_beta   90.00
_cell.angle_gamma   90.00
#
_symmetry.space_group_name_H-M   'P 1'
#
loop_
_entity.id
_entity.type
_entity.pdbx_description
1 polymer ?
#
loop_
_entity_poly.entity_id
_entity_poly.type
_entity_poly.pdbx_seq_one_letter_code
_entity_poly.pdbx_strand_id
1 'polypeptide(L)' 'MVVRDKNSKIEIIYNGKVIATHEKHYRSRTTVYAKNQYTGLKEAEGMLYPNPRAYKVSSPEVEKRSLGVYESLLGVGTT' A
#
# COMPACT_ATOMS: atom_id res chain seq x y z
N MET A 1 16.29 7.50 -9.41
CA MET A 1 15.56 6.54 -10.28
C MET A 1 14.32 7.23 -10.79
N VAL A 2 14.01 7.15 -12.08
CA VAL A 2 12.85 7.81 -12.71
C VAL A 2 12.04 6.76 -13.45
N VAL A 3 10.72 6.84 -13.37
CA VAL A 3 9.80 5.98 -14.12
C VAL A 3 9.11 6.86 -15.17
N ARG A 4 9.20 6.45 -16.45
CA ARG A 4 8.60 7.17 -17.58
C ARG A 4 7.56 6.31 -18.26
N ASP A 5 6.41 6.92 -18.54
CA ASP A 5 5.38 6.36 -19.41
C ASP A 5 5.62 6.80 -20.85
N LYS A 6 5.79 5.84 -21.77
CA LYS A 6 6.07 6.13 -23.18
C LYS A 6 5.54 5.01 -24.08
N ASN A 7 4.73 5.36 -25.09
CA ASN A 7 4.28 4.47 -26.16
C ASN A 7 3.74 3.11 -25.66
N SER A 8 2.81 3.13 -24.69
CA SER A 8 2.23 1.92 -24.09
C SER A 8 3.22 1.05 -23.31
N LYS A 9 4.34 1.62 -22.88
CA LYS A 9 5.33 0.95 -22.04
C LYS A 9 5.73 1.83 -20.86
N ILE A 10 6.14 1.17 -19.78
CA ILE A 10 6.75 1.80 -18.61
C ILE A 10 8.26 1.58 -18.72
N GLU A 11 9.04 2.64 -18.72
CA GLU A 11 10.51 2.59 -18.69
C GLU A 11 11.02 2.97 -17.30
N ILE A 12 11.96 2.18 -16.78
CA ILE A 12 12.68 2.48 -15.54
C ILE A 12 14.06 3.01 -15.93
N ILE A 13 14.38 4.22 -15.48
CA ILE A 13 15.59 4.95 -15.80
C ILE A 13 16.43 5.11 -14.53
N TYR A 14 17.70 4.73 -14.62
CA TYR A 14 18.69 4.90 -13.56
C TYR A 14 19.96 5.49 -14.17
N ASN A 15 20.49 6.55 -13.56
CA ASN A 15 21.66 7.31 -14.04
C ASN A 15 21.55 7.72 -15.53
N GLY A 16 20.36 8.16 -15.95
CA GLY A 16 20.11 8.61 -17.33
C GLY A 16 19.97 7.49 -18.37
N LYS A 17 20.15 6.22 -17.98
CA LYS A 17 20.01 5.05 -18.87
C LYS A 17 18.74 4.28 -18.56
N VAL A 18 18.05 3.80 -19.60
CA VAL A 18 16.93 2.85 -19.45
C VAL A 18 17.50 1.51 -19.01
N ILE A 19 17.07 1.03 -17.84
CA ILE A 19 17.51 -0.24 -17.25
C ILE A 19 16.42 -1.33 -17.32
N ALA A 20 15.16 -0.94 -17.50
CA ALA A 20 14.06 -1.88 -17.73
C ALA A 20 12.94 -1.23 -18.53
N THR A 21 12.19 -2.05 -19.27
CA THR A 21 10.99 -1.65 -20.00
C THR A 21 9.92 -2.71 -19.79
N HIS A 22 8.72 -2.28 -19.41
CA HIS A 22 7.56 -3.14 -19.15
C HIS A 22 6.40 -2.78 -20.07
N GLU A 23 5.70 -3.78 -20.58
CA GLU A 23 4.44 -3.57 -21.28
C GLU A 23 3.39 -3.05 -20.30
N LYS A 24 2.55 -2.14 -20.80
CA LYS A 24 1.48 -1.53 -20.02
C LYS A 24 0.15 -1.95 -20.60
N HIS A 25 -0.78 -2.37 -19.75
CA HIS A 25 -2.12 -2.76 -20.16
C HIS A 25 -3.16 -1.98 -19.37
N TYR A 26 -4.19 -1.51 -20.08
CA TYR A 26 -5.24 -0.64 -19.52
C TYR A 26 -6.60 -1.31 -19.41
N ARG A 27 -6.68 -2.61 -19.73
CA ARG A 27 -7.95 -3.33 -19.69
C ARG A 27 -8.27 -3.75 -18.26
N SER A 28 -9.50 -3.50 -17.83
CA SER A 28 -9.99 -3.99 -16.53
C SER A 28 -9.80 -5.51 -16.41
N ARG A 29 -9.37 -5.96 -15.22
CA ARG A 29 -9.05 -7.36 -14.90
C ARG A 29 -7.88 -7.96 -15.71
N THR A 30 -6.97 -7.14 -16.22
CA THR A 30 -5.73 -7.63 -16.85
C THR A 30 -4.52 -7.27 -15.99
N THR A 31 -3.62 -8.24 -15.79
CA THR A 31 -2.33 -8.07 -15.09
C THR A 31 -1.22 -8.47 -16.05
N VAL A 32 -0.22 -7.63 -16.21
CA VAL A 32 1.00 -7.95 -16.97
C VAL A 32 2.12 -8.16 -15.97
N TYR A 33 2.55 -9.40 -15.83
CA TYR A 33 3.67 -9.75 -14.97
C TYR A 33 4.99 -9.39 -15.63
N ALA A 34 5.96 -8.93 -14.85
CA ALA A 34 7.30 -8.69 -15.37
C ALA A 34 7.97 -10.02 -15.75
N LYS A 35 8.80 -9.98 -16.80
CA LYS A 35 9.54 -11.17 -17.24
C LYS A 35 10.39 -11.67 -16.07
N ASN A 36 10.26 -12.96 -15.77
CA ASN A 36 10.96 -13.64 -14.68
C ASN A 36 10.66 -13.13 -13.26
N GLN A 37 9.59 -12.36 -13.06
CA GLN A 37 9.24 -11.77 -11.75
C GLN A 37 9.16 -12.81 -10.62
N TYR A 38 8.78 -14.05 -10.95
CA TYR A 38 8.60 -15.14 -9.99
C TYR A 38 9.44 -16.38 -10.33
N THR A 39 10.44 -16.24 -11.21
CA THR A 39 11.31 -17.37 -11.57
C THR A 39 12.09 -17.83 -10.35
N GLY A 40 12.06 -19.14 -10.06
CA GLY A 40 12.77 -19.73 -8.93
C GLY A 40 12.03 -19.65 -7.60
N LEU A 41 10.87 -18.98 -7.53
CA LEU A 41 9.96 -19.14 -6.40
C LEU A 41 9.27 -20.49 -6.54
N LYS A 42 9.34 -21.31 -5.48
CA LYS A 42 8.44 -22.45 -5.35
C LYS A 42 7.02 -21.90 -5.28
N GLU A 43 6.10 -22.48 -6.04
CA GLU A 43 4.69 -22.28 -5.79
C GLU A 43 4.45 -22.56 -4.32
N ALA A 44 3.91 -21.59 -3.59
CA ALA A 44 3.34 -21.89 -2.29
C ALA A 44 2.18 -22.83 -2.61
N GLU A 45 2.37 -24.15 -2.45
CA GLU A 45 1.32 -25.16 -2.51
C GLU A 45 0.16 -24.60 -1.70
N GLY A 46 -0.86 -24.08 -2.38
CA GLY A 46 -1.73 -23.04 -1.86
C GLY A 46 -2.18 -23.36 -0.45
N MET A 47 -1.48 -22.82 0.55
CA MET A 47 -1.88 -23.03 1.92
C MET A 47 -3.21 -22.31 2.01
N LEU A 48 -4.28 -23.09 2.18
CA LEU A 48 -5.58 -22.60 2.62
C LEU A 48 -5.33 -22.00 3.99
N TYR A 49 -4.86 -20.75 4.00
CA TYR A 49 -4.84 -19.95 5.20
C TYR A 49 -6.29 -19.92 5.67
N PRO A 50 -6.56 -20.30 6.93
CA PRO A 50 -7.91 -20.20 7.43
C PRO A 50 -8.37 -18.76 7.23
N ASN A 51 -9.60 -18.61 6.70
CA ASN A 51 -10.17 -17.29 6.51
C ASN A 51 -10.02 -16.49 7.81
N PRO A 52 -9.46 -15.27 7.75
CA PRO A 52 -9.27 -14.47 8.95
C PRO A 52 -10.62 -14.29 9.63
N ARG A 53 -10.71 -14.74 10.88
CA ARG A 53 -11.92 -14.58 11.69
C ARG A 53 -11.78 -13.29 12.47
N ALA A 54 -12.72 -12.38 12.27
CA ALA A 54 -12.90 -11.21 13.10
C ALA A 54 -14.21 -11.33 13.87
N TYR A 55 -14.27 -10.76 15.05
CA TYR A 55 -15.51 -10.50 15.76
C TYR A 55 -15.65 -9.00 15.94
N LYS A 56 -16.87 -8.50 15.77
CA LYS A 56 -17.17 -7.10 16.03
C LYS A 56 -17.25 -6.92 17.54
N VAL A 57 -16.25 -6.26 18.10
CA VAL A 57 -16.32 -5.78 19.49
C VAL A 57 -17.42 -4.72 19.56
N SER A 58 -18.26 -4.76 20.58
CA SER A 58 -19.19 -3.67 20.87
C SER A 58 -18.42 -2.35 20.95
N SER A 59 -19.03 -1.26 20.48
CA SER A 59 -18.42 0.06 20.59
C SER A 59 -17.99 0.29 22.03
N PRO A 60 -16.71 0.60 22.30
CA PRO A 60 -16.26 0.84 23.65
C PRO A 60 -17.06 2.02 24.23
N GLU A 61 -17.49 1.88 25.47
CA GLU A 61 -18.05 3.01 26.22
C GLU A 61 -16.90 3.95 26.53
N VAL A 62 -16.84 5.04 25.76
CA VAL A 62 -15.83 6.08 25.93
C VAL A 62 -16.40 7.19 26.80
N GLU A 63 -15.60 7.65 27.75
CA GLU A 63 -15.95 8.81 28.56
C GLU A 63 -16.03 10.05 27.65
N LYS A 64 -17.20 10.71 27.65
CA LYS A 64 -17.40 11.97 26.93
C LYS A 64 -17.02 13.13 27.84
N ARG A 65 -15.88 13.76 27.57
CA ARG A 65 -15.42 14.97 28.27
C ARG A 65 -15.62 16.21 27.41
N SER A 66 -15.87 17.36 28.04
CA SER A 66 -15.91 18.64 27.35
C SER A 66 -14.53 19.01 26.82
N LEU A 67 -14.49 19.82 25.76
CA LEU A 67 -13.24 20.25 25.14
C LEU A 67 -12.32 20.99 26.12
N GLY A 68 -12.89 21.73 27.08
CA GLY A 68 -12.16 22.46 28.12
C GLY A 68 -11.29 21.58 29.03
N VAL A 69 -11.57 20.27 29.14
CA VAL A 69 -10.69 19.34 29.86
C VAL A 69 -9.37 19.15 29.09
N TYR A 70 -9.41 19.13 27.76
CA TYR A 70 -8.18 19.06 26.96
C TYR A 70 -7.43 20.39 26.96
N GLU A 71 -8.14 21.51 26.94
CA GLU A 71 -7.54 22.86 27.02
C GLU A 71 -6.77 23.07 28.33
N SER A 72 -7.31 22.58 29.46
CA SER A 72 -6.63 22.64 30.76
C SER A 72 -5.42 21.71 30.88
N LEU A 73 -5.46 20.53 30.25
CA LEU A 73 -4.34 19.59 30.19
C LEU A 73 -3.24 20.02 29.22
N LEU A 74 -3.59 20.78 28.19
CA LEU A 74 -2.64 21.30 27.21
C LEU A 74 -1.75 22.41 27.75
N GLY A 75 -1.98 22.88 28.98
CA GLY A 75 -1.14 23.84 29.68
C GLY A 75 -0.78 25.00 28.76
N VAL A 76 -1.68 25.97 28.60
CA VAL A 76 -1.38 27.23 27.91
C VAL A 76 -0.18 27.88 28.59
N GLY A 77 1.00 27.52 28.10
CA GLY A 77 2.22 28.26 28.24
C GLY A 77 2.14 29.41 27.26
N THR A 78 1.51 30.50 27.69
CA THR A 78 1.86 31.85 27.28
C THR A 78 1.46 32.76 28.44
N THR A 79 2.50 33.15 29.18
CA THR A 79 2.71 34.46 29.84
C THR A 79 1.57 35.45 29.79
#